data_AF-A0A6V8PM41-F1
#
_entry.id   AF-A0A6V8PM41-F1
#
_cell.length_a   1.000
_cell.length_b   1.000
_cell.length_c   1.000
_cell.angle_alpha   90.00
_cell.angle_beta   90.00
_cell.angle_gamma   90.00
#
_symmetry.space_group_name_H-M   'P 1'
#
loop_
_entity.id
_entity.type
_entity.pdbx_description
1 polymer ?
#
loop_
_entity_poly.entity_id
_entity_poly.type
_entity_poly.pdbx_seq_one_letter_code
_entity_poly.pdbx_strand_id
1 'polypeptide(L)'
;MEIIRNGESSGVEFKRDDVHPQSLAKEIASLANHEGGYILIGVEDDGTVTELIHPDIEEWVMNICSNDIHPPIIPYFEIVLWEGDKKIGVITIPEDSPDKPYKARQGSRWVTFVRIGSTSREATREQEQRLYHTSGIFRYDIKPVPGSSLKDLDMNRLINYFRDIREQDCPEQEETEQWMTLLINTEIMVES
;
A
#
# COMPACT_ATOMS: atom_id res chain seq x y z
N MET A 1 10.20 -21.92 10.69
CA MET A 1 11.25 -22.52 11.55
C MET A 1 12.58 -21.80 11.44
N GLU A 2 13.05 -21.42 10.25
CA GLU A 2 14.30 -20.66 10.08
C GLU A 2 14.14 -19.16 10.36
N ILE A 3 12.96 -18.60 10.10
CA ILE A 3 12.63 -17.19 10.34
C ILE A 3 12.81 -16.77 11.81
N ILE A 4 12.32 -17.57 12.76
CA ILE A 4 12.48 -17.27 14.21
C ILE A 4 13.96 -17.27 14.62
N ARG A 5 14.77 -18.17 14.04
CA ARG A 5 16.21 -18.25 14.32
C ARG A 5 16.99 -17.08 13.72
N ASN A 6 16.52 -16.55 12.60
CA ASN A 6 17.12 -15.39 11.94
C ASN A 6 16.74 -14.06 12.62
N GLY A 7 15.73 -14.09 13.51
CA GLY A 7 15.26 -12.93 14.26
C GLY A 7 14.42 -11.96 13.43
N GLU A 8 14.13 -10.80 14.01
CA GLU A 8 13.43 -9.71 13.33
C GLU A 8 14.27 -9.12 12.19
N SER A 9 13.60 -8.69 11.14
CA SER A 9 14.22 -8.09 9.95
C SER A 9 13.30 -7.03 9.34
N SER A 10 13.67 -6.46 8.21
CA SER A 10 12.80 -5.49 7.52
C SER A 10 11.48 -6.07 7.03
N GLY A 11 11.40 -7.39 6.85
CA GLY A 11 10.19 -8.11 6.43
C GLY A 11 9.65 -9.09 7.48
N VAL A 12 10.18 -9.08 8.70
CA VAL A 12 9.76 -10.02 9.77
C VAL A 12 9.66 -9.27 11.09
N GLU A 13 8.49 -9.35 11.72
CA GLU A 13 8.21 -8.76 13.03
C GLU A 13 7.74 -9.85 14.01
N PHE A 14 8.20 -9.79 15.26
CA PHE A 14 7.68 -10.60 16.35
C PHE A 14 6.78 -9.79 17.26
N LYS A 15 5.69 -10.41 17.70
CA LYS A 15 4.78 -9.85 18.68
C LYS A 15 4.30 -10.89 19.66
N ARG A 16 4.19 -10.43 20.90
CA ARG A 16 3.51 -11.15 21.99
C ARG A 16 2.02 -11.22 21.71
N ASP A 17 1.36 -12.24 22.24
CA ASP A 17 -0.09 -12.43 22.14
C ASP A 17 -0.88 -11.27 22.78
N ASP A 18 -0.31 -10.61 23.79
CA ASP A 18 -0.88 -9.46 24.50
C ASP A 18 -0.53 -8.10 23.87
N VAL A 19 -0.06 -8.08 22.61
CA VAL A 19 0.29 -6.85 21.90
C VAL A 19 -0.91 -5.91 21.79
N HIS A 20 -0.66 -4.62 22.06
CA HIS A 20 -1.70 -3.61 21.92
C HIS A 20 -2.13 -3.44 20.45
N PRO A 21 -3.44 -3.33 20.14
CA PRO A 21 -3.94 -3.21 18.76
C PRO A 21 -3.24 -2.14 17.92
N GLN A 22 -3.02 -0.96 18.48
CA GLN A 22 -2.29 0.13 17.81
C GLN A 22 -0.85 -0.23 17.43
N SER A 23 -0.17 -1.03 18.27
CA SER A 23 1.18 -1.49 17.95
C SER A 23 1.14 -2.49 16.81
N LEU A 24 0.16 -3.39 16.76
CA LEU A 24 0.02 -4.32 15.65
C LEU A 24 -0.35 -3.61 14.35
N ALA A 25 -1.31 -2.68 14.39
CA ALA A 25 -1.71 -1.86 13.24
C ALA A 25 -0.53 -1.09 12.64
N LYS A 26 0.33 -0.52 13.49
CA LYS A 26 1.56 0.18 13.08
C LYS A 26 2.48 -0.74 12.27
N GLU A 27 2.72 -1.96 12.75
CA GLU A 27 3.64 -2.90 12.07
C GLU A 27 3.05 -3.48 10.78
N ILE A 28 1.73 -3.69 10.73
CA ILE A 28 1.04 -4.09 9.50
C ILE A 28 1.14 -2.98 8.45
N ALA A 29 0.82 -1.73 8.81
CA ALA A 29 0.88 -0.61 7.89
C ALA A 29 2.30 -0.35 7.39
N SER A 30 3.33 -0.51 8.24
CA SER A 30 4.72 -0.31 7.84
C SER A 30 5.22 -1.39 6.87
N LEU A 31 4.83 -2.65 7.07
CA LEU A 31 5.14 -3.75 6.14
C LEU A 31 4.40 -3.57 4.81
N ALA A 32 3.12 -3.17 4.85
CA ALA A 32 2.34 -2.90 3.64
C ALA A 32 2.93 -1.73 2.82
N ASN A 33 3.47 -0.71 3.49
CA ASN A 33 4.21 0.37 2.83
C ASN A 33 5.62 -0.02 2.34
N HIS A 34 6.12 -1.18 2.76
CA HIS A 34 7.39 -1.73 2.32
C HIS A 34 7.16 -2.75 1.19
N GLU A 35 7.85 -3.89 1.23
CA GLU A 35 7.73 -5.02 0.31
C GLU A 35 6.96 -6.17 0.99
N GLY A 36 5.93 -5.86 1.78
CA GLY A 36 5.17 -6.87 2.53
C GLY A 36 5.99 -7.50 3.66
N GLY A 37 5.65 -8.74 4.00
CA GLY A 37 6.39 -9.53 4.98
C GLY A 37 5.51 -10.31 5.96
N TYR A 38 6.08 -10.68 7.10
CA TYR A 38 5.46 -11.55 8.09
C TYR A 38 5.44 -10.92 9.47
N ILE A 39 4.33 -11.10 10.19
CA ILE A 39 4.23 -10.84 11.62
C ILE A 39 3.90 -12.16 12.32
N LEU A 40 4.73 -12.54 13.28
CA LEU A 40 4.52 -13.73 14.09
C LEU A 40 3.98 -13.33 15.46
N ILE A 41 2.76 -13.73 15.76
CA ILE A 41 2.07 -13.54 17.04
C ILE A 41 2.35 -14.75 17.95
N GLY A 42 2.67 -14.51 19.22
CA GLY A 42 3.10 -15.53 20.17
C GLY A 42 4.61 -15.76 20.17
N VAL A 43 5.38 -14.79 19.67
CA VAL A 43 6.85 -14.83 19.65
C VAL A 43 7.38 -13.58 20.36
N GLU A 44 8.21 -13.79 21.37
CA GLU A 44 8.91 -12.73 22.10
C GLU A 44 10.07 -12.16 21.26
N ASP A 45 10.54 -10.96 21.60
CA ASP A 45 11.62 -10.28 20.86
C ASP A 45 12.94 -11.09 20.83
N ASP A 46 13.16 -11.97 21.82
CA ASP A 46 14.31 -12.87 21.89
C ASP A 46 14.13 -14.18 21.09
N GLY A 47 12.99 -14.33 20.40
CA GLY A 47 12.61 -15.51 19.63
C GLY A 47 11.94 -16.61 20.46
N THR A 48 11.72 -16.39 21.76
CA THR A 48 11.00 -17.34 22.61
C THR A 48 9.54 -17.45 22.16
N VAL A 49 9.09 -18.66 21.83
CA VAL A 49 7.69 -18.91 21.49
C VAL A 49 6.86 -19.07 22.75
N THR A 50 5.92 -18.15 22.95
CA THR A 50 4.88 -18.21 23.97
C THR A 50 3.59 -18.77 23.38
N GLU A 51 2.73 -19.31 24.25
CA GLU A 51 1.47 -19.88 23.80
C GLU A 51 0.49 -18.77 23.42
N LEU A 52 -0.21 -18.92 22.30
CA LEU A 52 -1.34 -18.05 21.96
C LEU A 52 -2.49 -18.32 22.94
N ILE A 53 -2.88 -17.29 23.69
CA ILE A 53 -3.95 -17.39 24.68
C ILE A 53 -5.25 -16.87 24.07
N HIS A 54 -5.18 -16.02 23.06
CA HIS A 54 -6.33 -15.42 22.40
C HIS A 54 -7.14 -16.46 21.60
N PRO A 55 -8.39 -16.79 22.00
CA PRO A 55 -9.17 -17.85 21.36
C PRO A 55 -9.60 -17.49 19.93
N ASP A 56 -9.84 -16.20 19.66
CA ASP A 56 -10.33 -15.68 18.39
C ASP A 56 -9.30 -14.73 17.74
N ILE A 57 -8.01 -15.11 17.77
CA ILE A 57 -6.90 -14.27 17.30
C ILE A 57 -7.08 -13.82 15.85
N GLU A 58 -7.61 -14.68 14.98
CA GLU A 58 -7.83 -14.36 13.56
C GLU A 58 -8.83 -13.22 13.41
N GLU A 59 -10.01 -13.33 14.04
CA GLU A 59 -11.04 -12.29 14.00
C GLU A 59 -10.51 -10.97 14.59
N TRP A 60 -9.75 -11.05 15.68
CA TRP A 60 -9.12 -9.88 16.28
C TRP A 60 -8.13 -9.19 15.33
N VAL A 61 -7.26 -9.93 14.65
CA VAL A 61 -6.33 -9.39 13.63
C VAL A 61 -7.11 -8.75 12.48
N MET A 62 -8.14 -9.42 11.95
CA MET A 62 -8.94 -8.90 10.83
C MET A 62 -9.67 -7.61 11.21
N ASN A 63 -10.15 -7.51 12.46
CA ASN A 63 -10.76 -6.30 12.99
C ASN A 63 -9.77 -5.14 13.07
N ILE A 64 -8.52 -5.38 13.47
CA ILE A 64 -7.47 -4.35 13.48
C ILE A 64 -7.19 -3.88 12.05
N CYS A 65 -7.05 -4.82 11.11
CA CYS A 65 -6.78 -4.49 9.71
C CYS A 65 -7.90 -3.68 9.05
N SER A 66 -9.14 -3.87 9.52
CA SER A 66 -10.31 -3.15 8.99
C SER A 66 -10.54 -1.79 9.65
N ASN A 67 -10.31 -1.67 10.96
CA ASN A 67 -10.71 -0.49 11.75
C ASN A 67 -9.57 0.47 12.09
N ASP A 68 -8.35 -0.06 12.18
CA ASP A 68 -7.17 0.68 12.64
C ASP A 68 -6.12 0.89 11.53
N ILE A 69 -6.44 0.48 10.29
CA ILE A 69 -5.61 0.69 9.11
C ILE A 69 -6.43 1.36 7.99
N HIS A 70 -5.83 2.34 7.31
CA HIS A 70 -6.44 3.05 6.20
C HIS A 70 -5.46 3.22 5.02
N PRO A 71 -5.82 2.80 3.80
CA PRO A 71 -7.02 2.03 3.47
C PRO A 71 -7.02 0.65 4.19
N PRO A 72 -8.19 0.05 4.43
CA PRO A 72 -8.27 -1.28 5.02
C PRO A 72 -7.48 -2.30 4.20
N ILE A 73 -6.83 -3.24 4.88
CA ILE A 73 -6.05 -4.31 4.26
C ILE A 73 -6.61 -5.68 4.67
N ILE A 74 -6.55 -6.65 3.77
CA ILE A 74 -6.93 -8.04 4.06
C ILE A 74 -5.67 -8.89 3.98
N PRO A 75 -5.02 -9.19 5.12
CA PRO A 75 -3.84 -10.04 5.13
C PRO A 75 -4.23 -11.52 4.99
N TYR A 76 -3.26 -12.37 4.68
CA TYR A 76 -3.40 -13.82 4.87
C TYR A 76 -3.03 -14.17 6.32
N PHE A 77 -3.89 -14.93 6.98
CA PHE A 77 -3.68 -15.39 8.35
C PHE A 77 -3.67 -16.91 8.42
N GLU A 78 -2.73 -17.47 9.18
CA GLU A 78 -2.71 -18.90 9.49
C GLU A 78 -2.18 -19.16 10.90
N ILE A 79 -2.50 -20.34 11.43
CA ILE A 79 -1.94 -20.83 12.69
C ILE A 79 -0.98 -21.98 12.39
N VAL A 80 0.26 -21.84 12.83
CA VAL A 80 1.30 -22.85 12.68
C VAL A 80 1.58 -23.52 14.02
N LEU A 81 1.69 -24.85 14.02
CA LEU A 81 2.12 -25.61 15.19
C LEU A 81 3.64 -25.51 15.39
N TRP A 82 4.04 -25.28 16.62
CA TRP A 82 5.41 -25.19 17.09
C TRP A 82 5.70 -26.29 18.12
N GLU A 83 6.99 -26.50 18.41
CA GLU A 83 7.48 -27.48 19.36
C GLU A 83 6.68 -27.48 20.68
N GLY A 84 6.32 -28.68 21.15
CA GLY A 84 5.55 -28.86 22.38
C GLY A 84 4.08 -28.43 22.27
N ASP A 85 3.47 -28.62 21.09
CA ASP A 85 2.06 -28.30 20.78
C ASP A 85 1.69 -26.81 20.91
N LYS A 86 2.69 -25.93 21.01
CA LYS A 86 2.49 -24.49 20.98
C LYS A 86 1.97 -24.05 19.61
N LYS A 87 1.25 -22.94 19.57
CA LYS A 87 0.72 -22.36 18.33
C LYS A 87 1.32 -20.97 18.13
N ILE A 88 1.55 -20.62 16.87
CA ILE A 88 2.02 -19.30 16.44
C ILE A 88 1.05 -18.77 15.38
N GLY A 89 0.63 -17.52 15.53
CA GLY A 89 -0.21 -16.85 14.55
C GLY A 89 0.69 -16.19 13.52
N VAL A 90 0.47 -16.45 12.25
CA VAL A 90 1.28 -15.88 11.16
C VAL A 90 0.38 -14.97 10.34
N ILE A 91 0.72 -13.70 10.31
CA ILE A 91 0.09 -12.69 9.46
C ILE A 91 1.04 -12.43 8.28
N THR A 92 0.59 -12.69 7.07
CA THR A 92 1.34 -12.41 5.84
C THR A 92 0.77 -11.16 5.17
N ILE A 93 1.62 -10.16 4.99
CA ILE A 93 1.30 -8.91 4.33
C ILE A 93 1.77 -8.97 2.88
N PRO A 94 0.88 -8.72 1.89
CA PRO A 94 1.22 -8.85 0.47
C PRO A 94 2.20 -7.75 0.03
N GLU A 95 3.20 -8.14 -0.77
CA GLU A 95 4.25 -7.23 -1.26
C GLU A 95 3.70 -6.19 -2.26
N ASP A 96 2.69 -6.59 -3.02
CA ASP A 96 2.03 -5.85 -4.11
C ASP A 96 0.83 -5.01 -3.65
N SER A 97 0.75 -4.72 -2.34
CA SER A 97 -0.30 -3.87 -1.76
C SER A 97 -0.48 -2.57 -2.56
N PRO A 98 -1.59 -2.38 -3.30
CA PRO A 98 -1.67 -1.37 -4.36
C PRO A 98 -1.93 0.04 -3.82
N ASP A 99 -2.56 0.17 -2.65
CA ASP A 99 -3.13 1.43 -2.18
C ASP A 99 -2.21 2.21 -1.22
N LYS A 100 -0.89 2.13 -1.43
CA LYS A 100 0.08 2.87 -0.61
C LYS A 100 -0.21 4.40 -0.71
N PRO A 101 -0.05 5.19 0.36
CA PRO A 101 0.38 4.79 1.69
C PRO A 101 -0.74 4.23 2.56
N TYR A 102 -0.45 3.11 3.22
CA TYR A 102 -1.21 2.59 4.36
C TYR A 102 -0.87 3.37 5.62
N LYS A 103 -1.90 3.74 6.38
CA LYS A 103 -1.81 4.51 7.61
C LYS A 103 -2.37 3.68 8.75
N ALA A 104 -1.74 3.76 9.92
CA ALA A 104 -2.30 3.17 11.14
C ALA A 104 -2.88 4.26 12.05
N ARG A 105 -3.89 3.89 12.82
CA ARG A 105 -4.57 4.78 13.75
C ARG A 105 -3.74 4.97 15.03
N GLN A 106 -3.39 6.22 15.33
CA GLN A 106 -2.85 6.64 16.64
C GLN A 106 -3.81 7.62 17.30
N GLY A 107 -4.61 7.13 18.26
CA GLY A 107 -5.67 7.91 18.89
C GLY A 107 -6.70 8.38 17.86
N SER A 108 -6.80 9.70 17.65
CA SER A 108 -7.71 10.31 16.68
C SER A 108 -7.08 10.59 15.32
N ARG A 109 -5.79 10.25 15.12
CA ARG A 109 -5.02 10.61 13.91
C ARG A 109 -4.67 9.36 13.11
N TRP A 110 -4.57 9.54 11.80
CA TRP A 110 -4.02 8.56 10.88
C TRP A 110 -2.58 8.91 10.58
N VAL A 111 -1.66 7.97 10.81
CA VAL A 111 -0.22 8.21 10.69
C VAL A 111 0.38 7.18 9.73
N THR A 112 1.18 7.66 8.78
CA THR A 112 1.91 6.81 7.84
C THR A 112 3.16 6.28 8.52
N PHE A 113 3.38 4.97 8.48
CA PHE A 113 4.58 4.32 9.01
C PHE A 113 5.41 3.70 7.89
N VAL A 114 6.74 3.78 8.03
CA VAL A 114 7.70 3.17 7.11
C VAL A 114 8.70 2.30 7.88
N ARG A 115 9.15 1.22 7.22
CA ARG A 115 10.19 0.33 7.74
C ARG A 115 11.59 0.92 7.53
N ILE A 116 12.41 0.87 8.57
CA ILE A 116 13.85 1.21 8.54
C ILE A 116 14.58 0.10 9.29
N GLY A 117 15.16 -0.85 8.54
CA GLY A 117 15.63 -2.11 9.11
C GLY A 117 14.46 -2.85 9.77
N SER A 118 14.69 -3.42 10.96
CA SER A 118 13.64 -4.07 11.75
C SER A 118 12.69 -3.09 12.47
N THR A 119 12.90 -1.78 12.37
CA THR A 119 12.08 -0.80 13.13
C THR A 119 11.09 -0.05 12.26
N SER A 120 9.90 0.22 12.80
CA SER A 120 8.89 1.06 12.16
C SER A 120 8.84 2.47 12.75
N ARG A 121 8.89 3.49 11.89
CA ARG A 121 8.87 4.91 12.27
C ARG A 121 7.81 5.69 11.50
N GLU A 122 7.39 6.82 12.04
CA GLU A 122 6.54 7.77 11.31
C GLU A 122 7.28 8.27 10.06
N ALA A 123 6.58 8.25 8.93
CA ALA A 123 7.11 8.72 7.68
C ALA A 123 7.33 10.24 7.72
N THR A 124 8.45 10.71 7.16
CA THR A 124 8.57 12.13 6.82
C THR A 124 7.63 12.48 5.66
N ARG A 125 7.41 13.78 5.43
CA ARG A 125 6.60 14.24 4.29
C ARG A 125 7.13 13.74 2.96
N GLU A 126 8.45 13.71 2.78
CA GLU A 126 9.09 13.25 1.55
C GLU A 126 8.92 11.74 1.36
N GLN A 127 8.99 10.95 2.45
CA GLN A 127 8.75 9.50 2.39
C GLN A 127 7.29 9.19 2.09
N GLU A 128 6.35 9.91 2.72
CA GLU A 128 4.92 9.75 2.45
C GLU A 128 4.61 10.12 0.98
N GLN A 129 5.18 11.21 0.46
CA GLN A 129 5.05 11.59 -0.95
C GLN A 129 5.53 10.50 -1.89
N ARG A 130 6.67 9.86 -1.61
CA ARG A 130 7.16 8.73 -2.43
C ARG A 130 6.17 7.57 -2.46
N LEU A 131 5.54 7.23 -1.35
CA LEU A 131 4.54 6.16 -1.32
C LEU A 131 3.33 6.48 -2.21
N TYR A 132 2.85 7.72 -2.21
CA TYR A 132 1.79 8.17 -3.12
C TYR A 132 2.16 8.09 -4.60
N HIS A 133 3.45 8.29 -4.94
CA HIS A 133 3.93 8.11 -6.29
C HIS A 133 3.97 6.63 -6.70
N THR A 134 4.47 5.77 -5.81
CA THR A 134 4.62 4.33 -6.08
C THR A 134 3.28 3.63 -6.29
N SER A 135 2.22 4.02 -5.59
CA SER A 135 0.87 3.46 -5.76
C SER A 135 0.15 3.90 -7.03
N GLY A 136 0.73 4.81 -7.81
CA GLY A 136 0.04 5.39 -8.97
C GLY A 136 -1.13 6.32 -8.60
N ILE A 137 -1.40 6.56 -7.32
CA ILE A 137 -2.44 7.50 -6.85
C ILE A 137 -2.03 8.96 -7.16
N PHE A 138 -0.74 9.26 -7.26
CA PHE A 138 -0.22 10.53 -7.76
C PHE A 138 0.52 10.36 -9.10
N ARG A 139 -0.24 10.23 -10.18
CA ARG A 139 0.26 10.49 -11.55
C ARG A 139 0.31 12.00 -11.80
N TYR A 140 1.42 12.65 -11.44
CA TYR A 140 1.63 14.09 -11.62
C TYR A 140 1.50 14.52 -13.09
N ASP A 141 1.80 13.61 -14.01
CA ASP A 141 1.66 13.69 -15.46
C ASP A 141 0.22 13.78 -15.95
N ILE A 142 -0.79 13.45 -15.12
CA ILE A 142 -2.21 13.42 -15.51
C ILE A 142 -3.02 14.44 -14.70
N LYS A 143 -2.38 15.31 -13.92
CA LYS A 143 -3.09 16.40 -13.26
C LYS A 143 -3.59 17.40 -14.31
N PRO A 144 -4.89 17.73 -14.34
CA PRO A 144 -5.38 18.77 -15.23
C PRO A 144 -4.66 20.07 -14.93
N VAL A 145 -4.23 20.77 -15.98
CA VAL A 145 -3.71 22.13 -15.85
C VAL A 145 -4.93 23.06 -15.65
N PRO A 146 -5.09 23.70 -14.48
CA PRO A 146 -6.29 24.49 -14.21
C PRO A 146 -6.49 25.61 -15.22
N GLY A 147 -7.72 25.73 -15.74
CA GLY A 147 -8.07 26.75 -16.73
C GLY A 147 -7.60 26.44 -18.16
N SER A 148 -6.99 25.28 -18.40
CA SER A 148 -6.70 24.80 -19.75
C SER A 148 -7.87 24.00 -20.33
N SER A 149 -7.93 23.94 -21.65
CA SER A 149 -8.95 23.26 -22.43
C SER A 149 -8.35 22.74 -23.74
N LEU A 150 -9.15 22.01 -24.52
CA LEU A 150 -8.76 21.58 -25.88
C LEU A 150 -8.31 22.76 -26.76
N LYS A 151 -8.83 23.98 -26.53
CA LYS A 151 -8.47 25.18 -27.30
C LYS A 151 -7.04 25.66 -27.08
N ASP A 152 -6.42 25.24 -25.97
CA ASP A 152 -5.05 25.60 -25.62
C ASP A 152 -4.03 24.62 -26.22
N LEU A 153 -4.51 23.54 -26.87
CA LEU A 153 -3.69 22.55 -27.55
C LEU A 153 -3.49 22.92 -29.03
N ASP A 154 -2.27 22.73 -29.53
CA ASP A 154 -1.95 22.90 -30.95
C ASP A 154 -2.39 21.66 -31.72
N MET A 155 -3.48 21.80 -32.48
CA MET A 155 -4.07 20.69 -33.26
C MET A 155 -3.10 20.10 -34.29
N ASN A 156 -2.21 20.90 -34.90
CA ASN A 156 -1.25 20.37 -35.87
C ASN A 156 -0.21 19.48 -35.17
N ARG A 157 0.22 19.86 -33.97
CA ARG A 157 1.12 19.04 -33.16
C ARG A 157 0.43 17.76 -32.68
N LEU A 158 -0.83 17.84 -32.31
CA LEU A 158 -1.63 16.67 -31.93
C LEU A 158 -1.77 15.67 -33.07
N ILE A 159 -2.13 16.14 -34.27
CA ILE A 159 -2.23 15.28 -35.46
C ILE A 159 -0.89 14.61 -35.77
N ASN A 160 0.20 15.39 -35.79
CA ASN A 160 1.54 14.83 -36.03
C ASN A 160 1.94 13.83 -34.94
N TYR A 161 1.62 14.10 -33.67
CA TYR A 161 1.90 13.17 -32.58
C TYR A 161 1.15 11.84 -32.77
N PHE A 162 -0.14 11.87 -33.06
CA PHE A 162 -0.92 10.65 -33.24
C PHE A 162 -0.52 9.87 -34.49
N ARG A 163 -0.33 10.56 -35.61
CA ARG A 163 0.04 9.93 -36.88
C ARG A 163 1.48 9.43 -36.90
N ASP A 164 2.44 10.26 -36.49
CA ASP A 164 3.87 10.02 -36.74
C ASP A 164 4.59 9.39 -35.54
N ILE A 165 4.07 9.57 -34.31
CA ILE A 165 4.69 9.00 -33.09
C ILE A 165 3.89 7.82 -32.56
N ARG A 166 2.56 7.93 -32.51
CA ARG A 166 1.69 6.82 -32.06
C ARG A 166 1.24 5.89 -33.17
N GLU A 167 1.46 6.24 -34.43
CA GLU A 167 1.03 5.47 -35.60
C GLU A 167 -0.45 5.07 -35.52
N GLN A 168 -1.29 5.97 -35.01
CA GLN A 168 -2.71 5.77 -34.76
C GLN A 168 -3.55 6.77 -35.55
N ASP A 169 -4.69 6.31 -36.07
CA ASP A 169 -5.70 7.19 -36.65
C ASP A 169 -6.21 8.19 -35.62
N CYS A 170 -6.42 9.43 -36.09
CA CYS A 170 -6.99 10.51 -35.31
C CYS A 170 -8.16 11.18 -36.08
N PRO A 171 -9.11 11.82 -35.38
CA PRO A 171 -10.25 12.48 -36.01
C PRO A 171 -9.83 13.65 -36.90
N GLU A 172 -10.74 14.09 -37.77
CA GLU A 172 -10.57 15.33 -38.52
C GLU A 172 -10.55 16.53 -37.56
N GLN A 173 -9.89 17.61 -37.96
CA GLN A 173 -9.61 18.75 -37.07
C GLN A 173 -10.89 19.43 -36.53
N GLU A 174 -11.99 19.33 -37.25
CA GLU A 174 -13.28 19.94 -36.91
C GLU A 174 -14.08 19.09 -35.88
N GLU A 175 -13.72 17.81 -35.70
CA GLU A 175 -14.46 16.83 -34.90
C GLU A 175 -14.10 16.92 -33.41
N THR A 176 -14.47 18.04 -32.79
CA THR A 176 -14.10 18.39 -31.40
C THR A 176 -14.47 17.31 -30.38
N GLU A 177 -15.65 16.69 -30.48
CA GLU A 177 -16.09 15.65 -29.55
C GLU A 177 -15.24 14.38 -29.65
N GLN A 178 -14.92 13.95 -30.88
CA GLN A 178 -14.08 12.77 -31.09
C GLN A 178 -12.65 13.02 -30.61
N TRP A 179 -12.14 14.25 -30.79
CA TRP A 179 -10.85 14.65 -30.23
C TRP A 179 -10.87 14.58 -28.70
N MET A 180 -11.90 15.09 -28.03
CA MET A 180 -12.01 14.97 -26.57
C MET A 180 -12.01 13.50 -26.13
N THR A 181 -12.81 12.64 -26.77
CA THR A 181 -12.84 11.21 -26.46
C THR A 181 -11.47 10.57 -26.65
N LEU A 182 -10.78 10.84 -27.77
CA LEU A 182 -9.45 10.31 -28.02
C LEU A 182 -8.45 10.78 -26.96
N LEU A 183 -8.45 12.07 -26.61
CA LEU A 183 -7.49 12.64 -25.67
C LEU A 183 -7.73 12.17 -24.23
N ILE A 184 -8.98 11.94 -23.84
CA ILE A 184 -9.35 11.35 -22.55
C ILE A 184 -8.90 9.88 -22.51
N ASN A 185 -9.22 9.09 -23.53
CA ASN A 185 -8.85 7.67 -23.59
C ASN A 185 -7.34 7.45 -23.61
N THR A 186 -6.59 8.46 -24.05
CA THR A 186 -5.13 8.41 -24.16
C THR A 186 -4.41 9.13 -23.03
N GLU A 187 -5.16 9.53 -22.00
CA GLU A 187 -4.68 10.22 -20.79
C GLU A 187 -3.96 11.55 -21.06
N ILE A 188 -4.17 12.18 -22.23
CA ILE A 188 -3.65 13.52 -22.56
C ILE A 188 -4.56 14.61 -21.97
N MET A 189 -5.87 14.33 -21.87
CA MET A 189 -6.86 15.14 -21.18
C MET A 189 -7.57 14.29 -20.12
N VAL A 190 -8.24 14.96 -19.17
CA VAL A 190 -9.10 14.32 -18.17
C VAL A 190 -10.53 14.84 -18.29
N GLU A 191 -11.50 14.00 -17.93
CA GLU A 191 -12.89 14.44 -17.81
C GLU A 191 -13.01 15.52 -16.72
N SER A 192 -13.67 16.62 -17.09
CA SER A 192 -13.99 17.75 -16.21
C SER A 192 -15.32 17.56 -15.51
#